data_AF-A0A6G1G183-F1
#
_entry.id   AF-A0A6G1G183-F1
#
_cell.length_a   1.000
_cell.length_b   1.000
_cell.length_c   1.000
_cell.angle_alpha   90.00
_cell.angle_beta   90.00
_cell.angle_gamma   90.00
#
_symmetry.space_group_name_H-M   'P 1'
#
loop_
_entity.id
_entity.type
_entity.pdbx_description
1 polymer ?
#
loop_
_entity_poly.entity_id
_entity_poly.type
_entity_poly.pdbx_seq_one_letter_code
_entity_poly.pdbx_strand_id
1 'polypeptide(L)'
;LTLRRAVKTGDIGWINRLIDPLAIIFYATGQHKYGDEMLHLRWMLLDRVSDEALRIVILSSSLVNIQGKTDQFKPIDIAPEHVNCAYKIDIKMFKNSTHDADKTFGRVALLSHSFTKIRAAWETSVGIAPTDRHTNKDDRQDVFSRALYLY
;
A
#
# COMPACT_ATOMS: atom_id res chain seq x y z
N LEU A 1 -10.48 -11.42 -4.32
CA LEU A 1 -9.83 -12.65 -3.79
C LEU A 1 -8.55 -13.01 -4.55
N THR A 2 -8.56 -12.98 -5.89
CA THR A 2 -7.42 -13.40 -6.74
C THR A 2 -6.18 -12.52 -6.62
N LEU A 3 -6.32 -11.19 -6.68
CA LEU A 3 -5.18 -10.26 -6.56
C LEU A 3 -4.45 -10.40 -5.22
N ARG A 4 -5.21 -10.44 -4.11
CA ARG A 4 -4.64 -10.60 -2.76
C ARG A 4 -3.81 -11.88 -2.64
N ARG A 5 -4.26 -12.97 -3.26
CA ARG A 5 -3.53 -14.24 -3.27
C ARG A 5 -2.26 -14.12 -4.10
N ALA A 6 -2.35 -13.60 -5.32
CA ALA A 6 -1.19 -13.40 -6.20
C ALA A 6 -0.11 -12.51 -5.54
N VAL A 7 -0.53 -11.43 -4.88
CA VAL A 7 0.37 -10.57 -4.11
C VAL A 7 1.04 -11.33 -2.98
N LYS A 8 0.28 -12.08 -2.17
CA LYS A 8 0.86 -12.84 -1.04
C LYS A 8 1.89 -13.87 -1.51
N THR A 9 1.57 -14.61 -2.56
CA THR A 9 2.40 -15.70 -3.09
C THR A 9 3.57 -15.20 -3.95
N GLY A 10 3.63 -13.91 -4.27
CA GLY A 10 4.65 -13.39 -5.18
C GLY A 10 4.43 -13.75 -6.65
N ASP A 11 3.20 -14.09 -7.04
CA ASP A 11 2.91 -14.62 -8.37
C ASP A 11 2.79 -13.49 -9.41
N ILE A 12 3.94 -13.14 -10.00
CA ILE A 12 4.07 -12.10 -11.02
C ILE A 12 3.29 -12.43 -12.30
N GLY A 13 3.06 -13.71 -12.61
CA GLY A 13 2.30 -14.13 -13.78
C GLY A 13 0.81 -13.81 -13.62
N TRP A 14 0.26 -14.09 -12.44
CA TRP A 14 -1.10 -13.68 -12.10
C TRP A 14 -1.25 -12.17 -11.98
N ILE A 15 -0.27 -11.46 -11.42
CA ILE A 15 -0.29 -9.98 -11.40
C ILE A 15 -0.34 -9.44 -12.82
N ASN A 16 0.52 -9.93 -13.71
CA ASN A 16 0.55 -9.50 -15.09
C ASN A 16 -0.82 -9.68 -15.78
N ARG A 17 -1.53 -10.79 -15.52
CA ARG A 17 -2.89 -11.01 -16.06
C ARG A 17 -3.95 -10.08 -15.48
N LEU A 18 -3.74 -9.56 -14.28
CA LEU A 18 -4.71 -8.72 -13.58
C LEU A 18 -4.60 -7.24 -13.92
N ILE A 19 -3.53 -6.77 -14.57
CA ILE A 19 -3.34 -5.35 -14.90
C ILE A 19 -4.48 -4.81 -15.79
N ASP A 20 -4.87 -5.55 -16.83
CA ASP A 20 -5.96 -5.12 -17.74
C ASP A 20 -7.32 -4.99 -17.05
N PRO A 21 -7.83 -6.02 -16.33
CA PRO A 21 -9.10 -5.88 -15.62
C PRO A 21 -9.01 -4.83 -14.51
N LEU A 22 -7.85 -4.62 -13.88
CA LEU A 22 -7.66 -3.56 -12.89
C LEU A 22 -7.79 -2.17 -13.51
N ALA A 23 -7.21 -1.93 -14.69
CA ALA A 23 -7.38 -0.67 -15.40
C ALA A 23 -8.88 -0.36 -15.61
N ILE A 24 -9.65 -1.33 -16.11
CA ILE A 24 -11.09 -1.20 -16.33
C ILE A 24 -11.83 -0.90 -15.02
N ILE A 25 -11.54 -1.65 -13.96
CA ILE A 25 -12.18 -1.46 -12.64
C ILE A 25 -11.88 -0.07 -12.08
N PHE A 26 -10.65 0.43 -12.21
CA PHE A 26 -10.30 1.76 -11.72
C PHE A 26 -11.03 2.86 -12.49
N TYR A 27 -11.13 2.76 -13.81
CA TYR A 27 -11.97 3.69 -14.57
C TYR A 27 -13.45 3.61 -14.17
N ALA A 28 -13.99 2.40 -14.05
CA ALA A 28 -15.40 2.18 -13.69
C ALA A 28 -15.76 2.72 -12.30
N THR A 29 -14.80 2.79 -11.38
CA THR A 29 -14.99 3.29 -10.01
C THR A 29 -14.65 4.77 -9.83
N GLY A 30 -14.29 5.47 -10.91
CA GLY A 30 -13.89 6.89 -10.90
C GLY A 30 -12.47 7.13 -10.40
N GLN A 31 -11.66 6.07 -10.25
CA GLN A 31 -10.28 6.10 -9.81
C GLN A 31 -9.33 6.27 -11.01
N HIS A 32 -9.55 7.30 -11.80
CA HIS A 32 -8.91 7.50 -13.12
C HIS A 32 -7.37 7.47 -13.07
N LYS A 33 -6.76 8.07 -12.04
CA LYS A 33 -5.29 8.08 -11.89
C LYS A 33 -4.70 6.68 -11.79
N TYR A 34 -5.33 5.81 -10.99
CA TYR A 34 -4.92 4.41 -10.88
C TYR A 34 -5.18 3.64 -12.18
N GLY A 35 -6.25 4.00 -12.92
CA GLY A 35 -6.49 3.48 -14.27
C GLY A 35 -5.38 3.84 -15.25
N ASP A 36 -4.97 5.11 -15.28
CA ASP A 36 -3.87 5.62 -16.12
C ASP A 36 -2.55 4.92 -15.76
N GLU A 37 -2.26 4.75 -14.47
CA GLU A 37 -1.08 4.02 -13.99
C GLU A 37 -1.08 2.55 -14.44
N MET A 38 -2.24 1.87 -14.40
CA MET A 38 -2.34 0.49 -14.91
C MET A 38 -2.13 0.41 -16.42
N LEU A 39 -2.65 1.36 -17.19
CA LEU A 39 -2.40 1.43 -18.64
C LEU A 39 -0.92 1.70 -18.94
N HIS A 40 -0.29 2.59 -18.19
CA HIS A 40 1.14 2.86 -18.32
C HIS A 40 1.98 1.63 -17.98
N LEU A 41 1.65 0.94 -16.88
CA LEU A 41 2.30 -0.32 -16.51
C LEU A 41 2.11 -1.38 -17.61
N ARG A 42 0.91 -1.52 -18.17
CA ARG A 42 0.66 -2.42 -19.30
C ARG A 42 1.52 -2.06 -20.51
N TRP A 43 1.62 -0.78 -20.85
CA TRP A 43 2.45 -0.30 -21.95
C TRP A 43 3.93 -0.66 -21.76
N MET A 44 4.47 -0.49 -20.55
CA MET A 44 5.84 -0.89 -20.22
C MET A 44 6.07 -2.41 -20.35
N LEU A 45 5.03 -3.23 -20.18
CA LEU A 45 5.12 -4.69 -20.25
C LEU A 45 4.96 -5.26 -21.67
N LEU A 46 4.81 -4.41 -22.69
CA LEU A 46 4.75 -4.85 -24.08
C LEU A 46 6.15 -5.25 -24.59
N ASP A 47 6.21 -6.34 -25.37
CA ASP A 47 7.46 -6.90 -25.93
C ASP A 47 8.28 -5.88 -26.76
N ARG A 48 7.59 -4.91 -27.39
CA ARG A 48 8.22 -3.85 -28.19
C ARG A 48 8.80 -2.70 -27.37
N VAL A 49 8.44 -2.61 -26.08
CA VAL A 49 8.85 -1.53 -25.16
C VAL A 49 9.93 -2.03 -24.22
N SER A 50 9.75 -3.24 -23.67
CA SER A 50 10.68 -3.86 -22.73
C SER A 50 10.99 -5.29 -23.16
N ASP A 51 12.26 -5.66 -23.07
CA ASP A 51 12.67 -7.05 -23.24
C ASP A 51 12.13 -7.95 -22.12
N GLU A 52 12.26 -9.27 -22.29
CA GLU A 52 11.75 -10.23 -21.29
C GLU A 52 12.38 -10.04 -19.91
N ALA A 53 13.69 -9.81 -19.85
CA ALA A 53 14.41 -9.60 -18.60
C ALA A 53 13.87 -8.37 -17.84
N LEU A 54 13.71 -7.23 -18.52
CA LEU A 54 13.19 -6.01 -17.93
C LEU A 54 11.74 -6.17 -17.46
N ARG A 55 10.90 -6.87 -18.23
CA ARG A 55 9.50 -7.13 -17.82
C ARG A 55 9.41 -7.96 -16.54
N ILE A 56 10.26 -8.98 -16.42
CA ILE A 56 10.37 -9.79 -15.19
C ILE A 56 10.84 -8.92 -14.03
N VAL A 57 11.81 -8.04 -14.25
CA VAL A 57 12.32 -7.12 -13.22
C VAL A 57 11.25 -6.11 -12.78
N ILE A 58 10.52 -5.49 -13.71
CA ILE A 58 9.41 -4.56 -13.40
C ILE A 58 8.35 -5.27 -12.55
N LEU A 59 7.91 -6.48 -12.95
CA LEU A 59 6.90 -7.21 -12.19
C LEU A 59 7.41 -7.69 -10.84
N SER A 60 8.63 -8.21 -10.76
CA SER A 60 9.20 -8.71 -9.49
C SER A 60 9.51 -7.59 -8.50
N SER A 61 9.92 -6.41 -8.98
CA SER A 61 10.15 -5.23 -8.14
C SER A 61 8.86 -4.60 -7.58
N SER A 62 7.69 -4.90 -8.16
CA SER A 62 6.40 -4.45 -7.62
C SER A 62 6.06 -5.05 -6.25
N LEU A 63 6.73 -6.14 -5.87
CA LEU A 63 6.53 -6.84 -4.61
C LEU A 63 7.83 -6.92 -3.81
N VAL A 64 7.69 -6.92 -2.49
CA VAL A 64 8.81 -7.10 -1.55
C VAL A 64 8.48 -8.17 -0.53
N ASN A 65 9.48 -8.99 -0.18
CA ASN A 65 9.40 -9.97 0.89
C ASN A 65 10.54 -9.77 1.88
N ILE A 66 10.36 -8.83 2.80
CA ILE A 66 11.36 -8.47 3.81
C ILE A 66 11.68 -9.65 4.75
N GLN A 67 10.71 -10.55 4.96
CA GLN A 67 10.85 -11.66 5.91
C GLN A 67 11.47 -12.92 5.29
N GLY A 68 11.58 -13.00 3.96
CA GLY A 68 12.05 -14.19 3.24
C GLY A 68 11.15 -15.42 3.39
N LYS A 69 9.91 -15.26 3.87
CA LYS A 69 8.97 -16.36 4.12
C LYS A 69 8.04 -16.57 2.94
N THR A 70 7.64 -17.82 2.70
CA THR A 70 6.60 -18.14 1.71
C THR A 70 5.30 -17.42 2.07
N ASP A 71 4.59 -16.91 1.05
CA ASP A 71 3.29 -16.23 1.16
C ASP A 71 3.26 -14.91 1.97
N GLN A 72 4.41 -14.28 2.17
CA GLN A 72 4.55 -13.01 2.91
C GLN A 72 4.97 -11.83 2.03
N PHE A 73 4.81 -11.96 0.71
CA PHE A 73 5.03 -10.84 -0.19
C PHE A 73 4.00 -9.73 0.04
N LYS A 74 4.46 -8.49 -0.08
CA LYS A 74 3.65 -7.27 0.01
C LYS A 74 3.95 -6.37 -1.19
N PRO A 75 3.00 -5.55 -1.65
CA PRO A 75 3.29 -4.48 -2.60
C PRO A 75 4.38 -3.58 -2.05
N ILE A 76 5.32 -3.18 -2.90
CA ILE A 76 6.46 -2.33 -2.49
C ILE A 76 5.99 -1.00 -1.89
N ASP A 77 4.89 -0.44 -2.38
CA ASP A 77 4.32 0.85 -1.94
C ASP A 77 3.81 0.85 -0.49
N ILE A 78 3.50 -0.33 0.07
CA ILE A 78 3.10 -0.44 1.49
C ILE A 78 4.25 0.01 2.42
N ALA A 79 5.51 -0.18 2.03
CA ALA A 79 6.64 0.23 2.86
C ALA A 79 6.75 1.76 2.97
N PRO A 80 6.76 2.54 1.86
CA PRO A 80 6.61 3.99 1.91
C PRO A 80 5.36 4.45 2.65
N GLU A 81 4.21 3.80 2.46
CA GLU A 81 2.96 4.18 3.13
C GLU A 81 3.07 4.08 4.66
N HIS A 82 3.65 3.00 5.19
CA HIS A 82 3.87 2.85 6.62
C HIS A 82 4.83 3.91 7.19
N VAL A 83 5.89 4.24 6.45
CA VAL A 83 6.84 5.28 6.84
C VAL A 83 6.16 6.65 6.86
N ASN A 84 5.39 6.99 5.82
CA ASN A 84 4.61 8.23 5.74
C ASN A 84 3.55 8.33 6.84
N CYS A 85 2.90 7.22 7.17
CA CYS A 85 1.95 7.14 8.28
C CYS A 85 2.64 7.44 9.62
N ALA A 86 3.81 6.86 9.86
CA ALA A 86 4.59 7.12 11.07
C ALA A 86 4.97 8.60 11.18
N TYR A 87 5.40 9.23 10.08
CA TYR A 87 5.66 10.68 10.02
C TYR A 87 4.42 11.50 10.39
N LYS A 88 3.27 11.16 9.80
CA LYS A 88 2.01 11.88 10.05
C LYS A 88 1.56 11.78 11.51
N ILE A 89 1.70 10.61 12.13
CA ILE A 89 1.39 10.41 13.56
C ILE A 89 2.34 11.25 14.42
N ASP A 90 3.63 11.20 14.13
CA ASP A 90 4.67 11.92 14.86
C ASP A 90 4.42 13.44 14.84
N ILE A 91 4.20 14.01 13.65
CA ILE A 91 3.89 15.43 13.47
C ILE A 91 2.59 15.82 14.19
N LYS A 92 1.57 14.95 14.17
CA LYS A 92 0.30 15.23 14.84
C LYS A 92 0.44 15.21 16.37
N MET A 93 1.25 14.31 16.92
CA MET A 93 1.46 14.17 18.36
C MET A 93 2.32 15.30 18.95
N PHE A 94 3.31 15.80 18.20
CA PHE A 94 4.30 16.75 18.69
C PHE A 94 4.20 18.11 18.00
N LYS A 95 2.98 18.63 17.94
CA LYS A 95 2.60 19.88 17.26
C LYS A 95 3.09 21.15 18.00
N ASN A 96 4.34 21.18 18.47
CA ASN A 96 4.94 22.30 19.20
C ASN A 96 6.23 22.81 18.51
N SER A 97 6.59 24.08 18.74
CA SER A 97 7.63 24.78 17.96
C SER A 97 9.07 24.26 18.14
N THR A 98 9.25 23.19 18.92
CA THR A 98 10.54 22.53 19.19
C THR A 98 10.77 21.27 18.35
N HIS A 99 9.75 20.90 17.55
CA HIS A 99 9.73 19.73 16.69
C HIS A 99 10.20 20.13 15.28
N ASP A 100 11.48 19.89 15.06
CA ASP A 100 12.19 20.22 13.81
C ASP A 100 12.16 19.01 12.86
N ALA A 101 12.26 19.25 11.55
CA ALA A 101 12.23 18.21 10.53
C ALA A 101 13.33 17.16 10.78
N ASP A 102 14.51 17.60 11.22
CA ASP A 102 15.64 16.72 11.55
C ASP A 102 15.36 15.79 12.73
N LYS A 103 14.62 16.27 13.74
CA LYS A 103 14.22 15.44 14.89
C LYS A 103 13.16 14.41 14.50
N THR A 104 12.25 14.80 13.62
CA THR A 104 11.23 13.91 13.05
C THR A 104 11.88 12.82 12.20
N PHE A 105 12.79 13.21 11.30
CA PHE A 105 13.55 12.29 10.46
C PHE A 105 14.42 11.35 11.29
N GLY A 106 15.18 11.87 12.26
CA GLY A 106 16.03 11.04 13.12
C GLY A 106 15.24 9.98 13.92
N ARG A 107 14.03 10.34 14.39
CA ARG A 107 13.18 9.43 15.16
C ARG A 107 12.40 8.43 14.31
N VAL A 108 11.86 8.87 13.18
CA VAL A 108 10.92 8.08 12.37
C VAL A 108 11.62 7.32 11.24
N ALA A 109 12.60 7.93 10.55
CA ALA A 109 13.25 7.30 9.41
C ALA A 109 14.07 6.07 9.80
N LEU A 110 14.83 6.16 10.91
CA LEU A 110 15.80 5.15 11.30
C LEU A 110 15.21 4.04 12.18
N LEU A 111 14.15 4.35 12.93
CA LEU A 111 13.70 3.49 14.03
C LEU A 111 12.25 3.03 13.89
N SER A 112 11.50 3.47 12.87
CA SER A 112 10.09 3.10 12.68
C SER A 112 9.87 1.58 12.70
N HIS A 113 10.64 0.81 11.92
CA HIS A 113 10.46 -0.65 11.87
C HIS A 113 10.73 -1.34 13.23
N SER A 114 11.75 -0.87 13.97
CA SER A 114 12.10 -1.40 15.29
C SER A 114 11.11 -0.97 16.37
N PHE A 115 10.69 0.30 16.36
CA PHE A 115 9.71 0.83 17.30
C PHE A 115 8.32 0.26 17.08
N THR A 116 7.89 -0.05 15.84
CA THR A 116 6.61 -0.74 15.63
C THR A 116 6.62 -2.11 16.30
N LYS A 117 7.74 -2.87 16.22
CA LYS A 117 7.86 -4.16 16.91
C LYS A 117 7.89 -4.03 18.42
N ILE A 118 8.68 -3.09 18.95
CA ILE A 118 8.77 -2.83 20.40
C ILE A 118 7.43 -2.35 20.94
N ARG A 119 6.76 -1.45 20.24
CA ARG A 119 5.44 -0.94 20.58
C ARG A 119 4.39 -2.05 20.57
N ALA A 120 4.36 -2.89 19.54
CA ALA A 120 3.43 -4.02 19.48
C ALA A 120 3.68 -5.01 20.64
N ALA A 121 4.94 -5.29 20.97
CA ALA A 121 5.29 -6.14 22.12
C ALA A 121 4.85 -5.51 23.44
N TRP A 122 5.05 -4.19 23.61
CA TRP A 122 4.65 -3.45 24.79
C TRP A 122 3.12 -3.35 24.94
N GLU A 123 2.41 -3.02 23.87
CA GLU A 123 0.94 -2.96 23.81
C GLU A 123 0.33 -4.34 24.16
N THR A 124 0.92 -5.42 23.63
CA THR A 124 0.55 -6.80 23.99
C THR A 124 0.79 -7.08 25.47
N SER A 125 1.92 -6.65 26.04
CA SER A 125 2.24 -6.88 27.46
C SER A 125 1.33 -6.11 28.43
N VAL A 126 0.78 -4.98 28.00
CA VAL A 126 -0.12 -4.13 28.80
C VAL A 126 -1.60 -4.50 28.54
N GLY A 127 -1.89 -5.48 27.68
CA GLY A 127 -3.24 -5.92 27.34
C GLY A 127 -4.01 -4.90 26.48
N ILE A 128 -3.31 -3.92 25.90
CA ILE A 128 -3.88 -2.98 24.95
C ILE A 128 -3.79 -3.66 23.59
N ALA A 129 -4.83 -4.39 23.19
CA ALA A 129 -4.93 -4.88 21.83
C ALA A 129 -5.43 -3.72 20.95
N PRO A 130 -4.60 -3.13 20.06
CA PRO A 130 -5.14 -2.30 19.01
C PRO A 130 -6.07 -3.18 18.17
N THR A 131 -7.35 -2.84 18.12
CA THR A 131 -8.29 -3.49 17.21
C THR A 131 -7.83 -3.21 15.78
N ASP A 132 -7.16 -4.18 15.15
CA ASP A 132 -6.87 -4.23 13.71
C ASP A 132 -8.14 -4.37 12.85
N ARG A 133 -9.33 -4.39 13.48
CA ARG A 133 -10.57 -4.14 12.78
C ARG A 133 -10.55 -2.69 12.33
N HIS A 134 -10.22 -2.49 11.05
CA HIS A 134 -10.76 -1.37 10.32
C HIS A 134 -12.25 -1.28 10.67
N THR A 135 -12.66 -0.14 11.23
CA THR A 135 -14.08 0.20 11.27
C THR A 135 -14.57 0.05 9.85
N ASN A 136 -15.47 -0.90 9.57
CA ASN A 136 -16.11 -0.98 8.27
C ASN A 136 -16.69 0.42 8.02
N LYS A 137 -16.23 1.08 6.96
CA LYS A 137 -16.91 2.28 6.50
C LYS A 137 -18.35 1.85 6.22
N ASP A 138 -19.31 2.54 6.80
CA ASP A 138 -20.71 2.33 6.48
C ASP A 138 -20.97 2.91 5.09
N ASP A 139 -20.73 2.09 4.07
CA ASP A 139 -20.83 2.48 2.66
C ASP A 139 -22.25 2.90 2.26
N ARG A 140 -23.26 2.68 3.12
CA ARG A 140 -24.65 3.08 2.87
C ARG A 140 -24.78 4.59 2.65
N GLN A 141 -24.08 5.40 3.45
CA GLN A 141 -24.13 6.85 3.29
C GLN A 141 -23.38 7.34 2.03
N ASP A 142 -22.30 6.66 1.62
CA ASP A 142 -21.54 6.99 0.40
C ASP A 142 -22.31 6.64 -0.89
N VAL A 143 -23.20 5.63 -0.86
CA VAL A 143 -24.09 5.30 -1.98
C VAL A 143 -25.21 6.35 -2.13
N PHE A 144 -25.85 6.76 -1.04
CA PHE A 144 -26.90 7.78 -1.09
C PHE A 144 -26.37 9.18 -1.44
N SER A 145 -25.19 9.56 -0.94
CA SER A 145 -24.57 10.84 -1.29
C SER A 145 -24.19 10.91 -2.77
N ARG A 146 -23.73 9.80 -3.37
CA ARG A 146 -23.45 9.71 -4.82
C ARG A 146 -24.71 9.70 -5.67
N ALA A 147 -25.80 9.07 -5.22
CA ALA A 147 -27.07 9.09 -5.94
C ALA A 147 -27.67 10.51 -5.99
N LEU A 148 -27.50 11.31 -4.93
CA LEU A 148 -27.97 12.69 -4.88
C LEU A 148 -27.16 13.65 -5.77
N TYR A 149 -25.90 13.30 -6.09
CA TYR A 149 -25.01 14.12 -6.94
C TYR A 149 -25.23 13.87 -8.44
N LEU A 150 -26.01 12.86 -8.80
CA LEU A 150 -26.35 12.49 -10.19
C LEU A 150 -27.72 13.03 -10.64
N TYR A 151 -28.35 13.87 -9.82
CA TYR A 151 -29.58 14.62 -10.11
C TYR A 151 -29.31 16.12 -9.99
#